data_AF-M1PEV9-F1
#
_entry.id   AF-M1PEV9-F1
#
_cell.length_a   1.000
_cell.length_b   1.000
_cell.length_c   1.000
_cell.angle_alpha   90.00
_cell.angle_beta   90.00
_cell.angle_gamma   90.00
#
_symmetry.space_group_name_H-M   'P 1'
#
loop_
_entity.id
_entity.type
_entity.pdbx_description
1 polymer ?
#
loop_
_entity_poly.entity_id
_entity_poly.type
_entity_poly.pdbx_seq_one_letter_code
_entity_poly.pdbx_strand_id
1 'polypeptide(L)'
;MIVNMIDYLRDRLQAVIYCCYGVMAFIVIWSMSVDTSHAHTWAEKMIPGFWSLFGLCSCAIVIMVARWYGKSGIQAREDYYDN
;
A
#
# COMPACT_ATOMS: atom_id res chain seq x y z
N MET A 1 -17.61 20.83 7.97
CA MET A 1 -17.95 19.38 8.05
C MET A 1 -16.82 18.49 7.55
N ILE A 2 -16.31 18.69 6.32
CA ILE A 2 -15.13 17.95 5.80
C ILE A 2 -13.87 18.24 6.63
N VAL A 3 -13.62 19.51 7.00
CA VAL A 3 -12.47 19.91 7.83
C VAL A 3 -12.46 19.15 9.16
N ASN A 4 -13.60 19.12 9.87
CA ASN A 4 -13.74 18.37 11.13
C ASN A 4 -13.45 16.87 10.98
N MET A 5 -13.78 16.27 9.83
CA MET A 5 -13.48 14.86 9.55
C MET A 5 -11.97 14.64 9.33
N ILE A 6 -11.31 15.55 8.62
CA ILE A 6 -9.86 15.52 8.41
C ILE A 6 -9.14 15.69 9.75
N ASP A 7 -9.55 16.66 10.57
CA ASP A 7 -8.99 16.88 11.91
C ASP A 7 -9.17 15.65 12.79
N TYR A 8 -10.36 15.04 12.78
CA TYR A 8 -10.63 13.79 13.52
C TYR A 8 -9.69 12.64 13.14
N LEU A 9 -9.42 12.46 11.83
CA LEU A 9 -8.52 11.44 11.32
C LEU A 9 -7.05 11.77 11.64
N ARG A 10 -6.69 13.06 11.60
CA ARG A 10 -5.34 13.55 11.92
C ARG A 10 -5.02 13.40 13.41
N ASP A 11 -5.97 13.70 14.28
CA ASP A 11 -5.85 13.53 15.74
C ASP A 11 -5.67 12.07 16.14
N ARG A 12 -6.18 11.15 15.31
CA ARG A 12 -6.07 9.69 15.49
C ARG A 12 -5.18 9.03 14.44
N LEU A 13 -4.22 9.77 13.88
CA LEU A 13 -3.41 9.30 12.75
C LEU A 13 -2.74 7.95 13.04
N GLN A 14 -2.21 7.77 14.26
CA GLN A 14 -1.62 6.49 14.65
C GLN A 14 -2.63 5.33 14.60
N ALA A 15 -3.84 5.53 15.12
CA ALA A 15 -4.88 4.51 15.08
C ALA A 15 -5.32 4.20 13.63
N VAL A 16 -5.40 5.22 12.76
CA VAL A 16 -5.70 5.02 11.33
C VAL A 16 -4.60 4.19 10.67
N ILE A 17 -3.32 4.52 10.93
CA ILE A 17 -2.18 3.76 10.41
C ILE A 17 -2.23 2.30 10.87
N TYR A 18 -2.45 2.06 12.18
CA TYR A 18 -2.57 0.69 12.70
C TYR A 18 -3.77 -0.05 12.12
N CYS A 19 -4.90 0.63 11.91
CA CYS A 19 -6.07 0.07 11.25
C CYS A 19 -5.73 -0.38 9.81
N CYS A 20 -5.07 0.48 9.02
CA CYS A 20 -4.64 0.12 7.67
C CYS A 20 -3.67 -1.08 7.67
N TYR A 21 -2.69 -1.11 8.58
CA TYR A 21 -1.80 -2.26 8.71
C TYR A 21 -2.56 -3.53 9.15
N GLY A 22 -3.54 -3.40 10.03
CA GLY A 22 -4.41 -4.49 10.45
C GLY A 22 -5.21 -5.06 9.29
N VAL A 23 -5.78 -4.20 8.44
CA VAL A 23 -6.50 -4.61 7.22
C VAL A 23 -5.56 -5.32 6.25
N MET A 24 -4.34 -4.79 6.02
CA MET A 24 -3.36 -5.46 5.16
C MET A 24 -2.97 -6.84 5.71
N ALA A 25 -2.69 -6.95 7.01
CA ALA A 25 -2.36 -8.22 7.64
C ALA A 25 -3.52 -9.22 7.54
N PHE A 26 -4.76 -8.77 7.74
CA PHE A 26 -5.96 -9.58 7.57
C PHE A 26 -6.08 -10.12 6.14
N ILE A 27 -5.83 -9.30 5.13
CA ILE A 27 -5.87 -9.74 3.72
C ILE A 27 -4.80 -10.80 3.44
N VAL A 28 -3.58 -10.65 3.97
CA VAL A 28 -2.52 -11.66 3.83
C VAL A 28 -2.93 -12.98 4.48
N ILE A 29 -3.43 -12.94 5.70
CA ILE A 29 -3.87 -14.14 6.43
C ILE A 29 -5.04 -14.81 5.70
N TRP A 30 -6.04 -14.04 5.28
CA TRP A 30 -7.17 -14.56 4.52
C TRP A 30 -6.74 -15.20 3.21
N SER A 31 -5.75 -14.61 2.52
CA SER A 31 -5.21 -15.14 1.28
C SER A 31 -4.54 -16.51 1.44
N MET A 32 -4.16 -16.92 2.66
CA MET A 32 -3.62 -18.27 2.91
C MET A 32 -4.71 -19.35 2.91
N SER A 33 -5.98 -18.98 3.14
CA SER A 33 -7.13 -19.89 3.10
C SER A 33 -7.69 -20.10 1.69
N VAL A 34 -7.20 -19.34 0.70
CA VAL A 34 -7.64 -19.48 -0.69
C VAL A 34 -6.95 -20.71 -1.31
N ASP A 35 -7.76 -21.59 -1.88
CA ASP A 35 -7.27 -22.81 -2.54
C ASP A 35 -6.41 -22.45 -3.77
N THR A 36 -5.19 -22.97 -3.80
CA THR A 36 -4.20 -22.74 -4.86
C THR A 36 -3.94 -24.01 -5.68
N SER A 37 -4.87 -24.97 -5.70
CA SER A 37 -4.71 -26.26 -6.37
C SER A 37 -4.41 -26.15 -7.88
N HIS A 38 -4.86 -25.08 -8.53
CA HIS A 38 -4.65 -24.80 -9.96
C HIS A 38 -3.46 -23.87 -10.24
N ALA A 39 -2.60 -23.62 -9.25
CA ALA A 39 -1.39 -22.83 -9.43
C ALA A 39 -0.50 -23.43 -10.53
N HIS A 40 -0.19 -22.63 -11.56
CA HIS A 40 0.65 -23.06 -12.67
C HIS A 40 2.15 -22.80 -12.41
N THR A 41 2.47 -21.98 -11.40
CA THR A 41 3.85 -21.62 -11.06
C THR A 41 4.31 -22.19 -9.71
N TRP A 42 5.59 -22.57 -9.60
CA TRP A 42 6.20 -23.14 -8.38
C TRP A 42 6.03 -22.22 -7.16
N ALA A 43 6.18 -20.91 -7.34
CA ALA A 43 6.07 -19.92 -6.26
C ALA A 43 4.65 -19.87 -5.63
N GLU A 44 3.61 -20.00 -6.45
CA GLU A 44 2.22 -20.02 -5.99
C GLU A 44 1.88 -21.28 -5.19
N LYS A 45 2.53 -22.41 -5.49
CA LYS A 45 2.33 -23.67 -4.76
C LYS A 45 3.06 -23.73 -3.43
N MET A 46 4.23 -23.10 -3.34
CA MET A 46 5.11 -23.21 -2.17
C MET A 46 4.90 -22.09 -1.16
N ILE A 47 4.37 -20.94 -1.58
CA ILE A 47 4.21 -19.75 -0.73
C ILE A 47 2.71 -19.51 -0.45
N PRO A 48 2.20 -19.84 0.75
CA PRO A 48 0.82 -19.52 1.11
C PRO A 48 0.64 -17.98 1.13
N GLY A 49 -0.42 -17.50 0.48
CA GLY A 49 -0.68 -16.06 0.36
C GLY A 49 0.22 -15.33 -0.66
N PHE A 50 0.87 -16.04 -1.59
CA PHE A 50 1.75 -15.47 -2.62
C PHE A 50 1.18 -14.23 -3.31
N TRP A 51 -0.08 -14.28 -3.75
CA TRP A 51 -0.73 -13.19 -4.49
C TRP A 51 -0.89 -11.91 -3.66
N SER A 52 -1.26 -12.04 -2.39
CA SER A 52 -1.37 -10.89 -1.48
C SER A 52 0.01 -10.26 -1.20
N LEU A 53 1.02 -11.10 -0.92
CA LEU A 53 2.39 -10.64 -0.73
C LEU A 53 2.95 -9.97 -1.99
N PHE A 54 2.75 -10.58 -3.15
CA PHE A 54 3.18 -10.04 -4.43
C PHE A 54 2.52 -8.69 -4.72
N GLY A 55 1.21 -8.56 -4.50
CA GLY A 55 0.48 -7.30 -4.65
C GLY A 55 1.01 -6.21 -3.72
N LEU A 56 1.23 -6.53 -2.44
CA LEU A 56 1.78 -5.59 -1.46
C LEU A 56 3.20 -5.14 -1.84
N CYS A 57 4.08 -6.08 -2.19
CA CYS A 57 5.44 -5.79 -2.64
C CYS A 57 5.44 -4.93 -3.91
N SER A 58 4.60 -5.27 -4.88
CA SER A 58 4.49 -4.52 -6.14
C SER A 58 4.01 -3.09 -5.89
N CYS A 59 3.01 -2.90 -5.02
CA CYS A 59 2.53 -1.58 -4.63
C CYS A 59 3.66 -0.74 -3.99
N ALA A 60 4.40 -1.31 -3.03
CA ALA A 60 5.52 -0.64 -2.39
C ALA A 60 6.61 -0.25 -3.39
N ILE A 61 6.95 -1.15 -4.33
CA ILE A 61 7.92 -0.89 -5.41
C ILE A 61 7.46 0.27 -6.28
N VAL A 62 6.21 0.26 -6.75
CA VAL A 62 5.65 1.34 -7.58
C VAL A 62 5.70 2.68 -6.84
N ILE A 63 5.34 2.71 -5.56
CA ILE A 63 5.43 3.94 -4.74
C ILE A 63 6.89 4.42 -4.64
N MET A 64 7.84 3.53 -4.37
CA MET A 64 9.25 3.90 -4.28
C MET A 64 9.79 4.45 -5.60
N VAL A 65 9.48 3.78 -6.71
CA VAL A 65 9.88 4.22 -8.06
C VAL A 65 9.26 5.56 -8.40
N ALA A 66 7.97 5.74 -8.14
CA ALA A 66 7.29 7.02 -8.37
C ALA A 66 7.89 8.16 -7.54
N ARG A 67 8.23 7.90 -6.27
CA ARG A 67 8.90 8.89 -5.41
C ARG A 67 10.30 9.23 -5.90
N TRP A 68 11.08 8.24 -6.30
CA TRP A 68 12.42 8.45 -6.86
C TRP A 68 12.36 9.25 -8.16
N TYR A 69 11.45 8.88 -9.06
CA TYR A 69 11.24 9.54 -10.32
C TYR A 69 10.77 11.00 -10.15
N GLY A 70 9.84 11.25 -9.22
CA GLY A 70 9.39 12.60 -8.88
C GLY A 70 10.54 13.51 -8.42
N LYS A 71 11.38 13.00 -7.50
CA LYS A 71 12.59 13.69 -7.02
C LYS A 71 13.67 13.91 -8.08
N SER A 72 13.61 13.20 -9.21
CA SER A 72 14.58 13.34 -10.30
C SER A 72 14.33 14.58 -11.16
N GLY A 73 13.39 15.45 -10.78
CA GLY A 73 13.21 16.77 -11.38
C GLY A 73 11.93 16.97 -12.17
N ILE A 74 10.98 16.03 -12.11
CA ILE A 74 9.67 16.17 -12.78
C ILE A 74 8.64 16.89 -11.92
N GLN A 75 8.81 16.88 -10.60
CA GLN A 75 7.93 17.63 -9.71
C GLN A 75 8.12 19.13 -9.93
N ALA A 76 7.03 19.85 -10.19
CA ALA A 76 7.02 21.30 -10.16
C ALA A 76 7.53 21.77 -8.80
N ARG A 77 8.34 22.83 -8.81
CA ARG A 77 8.87 23.40 -7.58
C ARG A 77 7.73 23.90 -6.70
N GLU A 78 7.87 23.82 -5.39
CA GLU A 78 6.82 24.24 -4.45
C GLU A 78 6.47 25.73 -4.60
N ASP A 79 7.43 26.55 -5.06
CA ASP A 79 7.28 27.99 -5.31
C ASP A 79 6.70 28.34 -6.70
N TYR A 80 6.23 27.36 -7.47
CA TYR A 80 5.78 27.58 -8.85
C TYR A 80 4.62 28.59 -8.99
N TYR A 81 3.79 28.73 -7.95
CA TYR A 81 2.66 29.68 -7.91
C TYR A 81 2.87 30.85 -6.92
N ASP A 82 4.09 31.02 -6.38
CA ASP A 82 4.38 32.09 -5.42
C ASP A 82 4.61 33.46 -6.10
N ASN A 83 4.35 33.57 -7.41
CA ASN A 83 4.32 34.82 -8.19
C ASN A 83 2.96 35.06 -8.85
#